data_AF-A0A6V7WKC2-F1
#
_entry.id   AF-A0A6V7WKC2-F1
#
_cell.length_a   1.000
_cell.length_b   1.000
_cell.length_c   1.000
_cell.angle_alpha   90.00
_cell.angle_beta   90.00
_cell.angle_gamma   90.00
#
_symmetry.space_group_name_H-M   'P 1'
#
loop_
_entity.id
_entity.type
_entity.pdbx_description
1 polymer ?
#
loop_
_entity_poly.entity_id
_entity_poly.type
_entity_poly.pdbx_seq_one_letter_code
_entity_poly.pdbx_strand_id
1 'polypeptide(L)' 'MSLDILDILFKLDYFVCLLIGFPLNILLIVLIIFKTPKEMKTHSRILIQNCVLDILMLTVQLFIEGTLHTAKQ' A
#
# COMPACT_ATOMS: atom_id res chain seq x y z
N MET A 1 9.02 -21.03 -17.26
CA MET A 1 10.16 -20.16 -16.96
C MET A 1 9.78 -18.68 -16.90
N SER A 2 9.25 -18.06 -17.96
CA SER A 2 8.84 -16.64 -17.90
C SER A 2 7.62 -16.41 -16.98
N LEU A 3 6.72 -17.39 -16.85
CA LEU A 3 5.56 -17.33 -15.96
C LEU A 3 5.97 -17.50 -14.48
N ASP A 4 6.90 -18.41 -14.18
CA ASP A 4 7.39 -18.65 -12.81
C ASP A 4 8.10 -17.42 -12.22
N ILE A 5 8.89 -16.72 -13.02
CA ILE A 5 9.57 -15.48 -12.60
C ILE A 5 8.53 -14.39 -12.29
N LEU A 6 7.48 -14.30 -13.12
CA LEU A 6 6.39 -13.34 -12.91
C LEU A 6 5.64 -13.62 -11.61
N ASP A 7 5.29 -14.88 -11.34
CA ASP A 7 4.65 -15.30 -10.09
C ASP A 7 5.52 -14.99 -8.85
N ILE A 8 6.83 -15.21 -8.94
CA ILE A 8 7.76 -14.87 -7.85
C ILE A 8 7.82 -13.35 -7.65
N LEU A 9 7.86 -12.58 -8.72
CA LEU A 9 7.89 -11.12 -8.66
C LEU A 9 6.62 -10.58 -7.99
N PHE A 10 5.46 -11.10 -8.35
CA PHE A 10 4.17 -10.73 -7.75
C PHE A 10 4.13 -11.05 -6.25
N LYS A 11 4.59 -12.24 -5.84
CA LYS A 11 4.67 -12.60 -4.41
C LYS A 11 5.60 -11.69 -3.61
N LEU A 12 6.72 -11.31 -4.21
CA LEU A 12 7.72 -10.48 -3.55
C LEU A 12 7.22 -9.04 -3.42
N ASP A 13 6.61 -8.51 -4.48
CA ASP A 13 5.93 -7.21 -4.49
C ASP A 13 4.86 -7.17 -3.39
N TYR A 14 3.97 -8.16 -3.35
CA TYR A 14 2.94 -8.29 -2.33
C TYR A 14 3.49 -8.26 -0.91
N PHE A 15 4.55 -9.03 -0.64
CA PHE A 15 5.14 -9.12 0.69
C PHE A 15 5.78 -7.80 1.14
N VAL A 16 6.47 -7.12 0.22
CA VAL A 16 7.05 -5.79 0.45
C VAL A 16 5.95 -4.76 0.70
N CYS A 17 4.92 -4.76 -0.14
CA CYS A 17 3.74 -3.92 -0.03
C CYS A 17 3.01 -4.08 1.31
N LEU A 18 2.84 -5.30 1.81
CA LEU A 18 2.17 -5.59 3.07
C LEU A 18 3.02 -5.22 4.29
N LEU A 19 4.30 -5.62 4.30
CA LEU A 19 5.18 -5.39 5.46
C LEU A 19 5.74 -3.98 5.56
N ILE A 20 5.89 -3.29 4.43
CA ILE A 20 6.51 -1.96 4.38
C ILE A 20 5.46 -0.91 4.02
N GLY A 21 4.68 -1.14 2.96
CA GLY A 21 3.72 -0.15 2.45
C GLY A 21 2.66 0.27 3.46
N PHE A 22 2.05 -0.68 4.17
CA PHE A 22 1.06 -0.39 5.23
C PHE A 22 1.64 0.42 6.40
N PRO A 23 2.67 -0.06 7.11
CA PRO A 23 3.20 0.68 8.26
C PRO A 23 3.85 2.00 7.85
N LEU A 24 4.45 2.10 6.66
CA LEU A 24 5.04 3.34 6.19
C LEU A 24 3.99 4.41 5.88
N ASN A 25 2.87 4.04 5.23
CA ASN A 25 1.75 4.96 5.00
C ASN A 25 1.09 5.41 6.30
N ILE A 26 0.93 4.51 7.28
CA ILE A 26 0.43 4.87 8.62
C ILE A 26 1.40 5.83 9.33
N LEU A 27 2.69 5.52 9.31
CA LEU A 27 3.73 6.38 9.90
C LEU A 27 3.74 7.76 9.26
N LEU A 28 3.56 7.84 7.93
CA LEU A 28 3.53 9.09 7.21
C LEU A 28 2.31 9.95 7.61
N ILE A 29 1.13 9.33 7.76
CA ILE A 29 -0.07 10.01 8.28
C ILE A 29 0.19 10.56 9.69
N VAL A 30 0.79 9.77 10.58
CA VAL A 30 1.14 10.21 11.94
C VAL A 30 2.12 11.38 11.90
N LEU A 31 3.15 11.31 11.05
CA LEU A 31 4.13 12.38 10.89
C LEU A 31 3.46 13.68 10.41
N ILE A 32 2.54 13.57 9.46
CA ILE A 32 1.81 14.72 8.93
C ILE A 32 0.94 15.35 10.01
N ILE A 33 0.26 14.56 10.84
CA ILE A 33 -0.61 15.08 11.90
C ILE A 33 0.21 15.76 13.00
N PHE A 34 1.31 15.15 13.44
CA PHE A 34 2.09 15.64 14.58
C PHE A 34 3.13 16.70 14.23
N LYS A 35 3.68 16.68 13.02
CA LYS A 35 4.88 17.45 12.67
C LYS A 35 4.66 18.50 11.58
N THR A 36 3.52 18.51 10.88
CA THR A 36 3.30 19.48 9.80
C THR A 36 3.00 20.90 10.33
N PRO A 37 3.82 21.91 9.98
CA PRO A 37 3.52 23.31 10.29
C PRO A 37 2.30 23.81 9.48
N LYS A 38 1.52 24.74 10.04
CA LYS A 38 0.25 25.23 9.45
C LYS A 38 0.38 25.74 8.01
N GLU A 39 1.54 26.25 7.64
CA GLU A 39 1.93 26.74 6.30
C GLU A 39 1.88 25.63 5.22
N MET A 40 2.16 24.37 5.57
CA MET A 40 2.25 23.25 4.62
C MET A 40 1.00 22.36 4.60
N LYS A 41 -0.11 22.81 5.19
CA LYS A 41 -1.35 22.04 5.32
C LYS A 41 -1.94 21.60 3.97
N THR A 42 -1.79 22.39 2.92
CA THR A 42 -2.29 22.04 1.57
C THR A 42 -1.51 20.87 0.98
N HIS A 43 -0.17 20.90 1.04
CA HIS A 43 0.68 19.79 0.59
C HIS A 43 0.48 18.53 1.44
N SER A 44 0.29 18.70 2.74
CA SER A 44 -0.02 17.59 3.66
C SER A 44 -1.36 16.93 3.39
N ARG A 45 -2.39 17.66 2.94
CA ARG A 45 -3.67 17.03 2.52
C ARG A 45 -3.48 16.11 1.32
N ILE A 46 -2.71 16.55 0.32
CA ILE A 46 -2.43 15.75 -0.87
C ILE A 46 -1.66 14.49 -0.47
N LEU A 47 -0.66 14.61 0.41
CA LEU A 47 0.07 13.45 0.93
C LEU A 47 -0.83 12.46 1.68
N ILE A 48 -1.74 12.94 2.54
CA ILE A 48 -2.70 12.07 3.24
C ILE A 48 -3.63 11.37 2.24
N GLN A 49 -4.15 12.08 1.24
CA GLN A 49 -4.98 11.48 0.20
C GLN A 49 -4.23 10.39 -0.56
N ASN A 50 -2.95 10.62 -0.86
CA ASN A 50 -2.11 9.62 -1.52
C ASN A 50 -1.90 8.39 -0.63
N CYS A 51 -1.65 8.57 0.67
CA CYS A 51 -1.53 7.46 1.63
C CYS A 51 -2.82 6.63 1.71
N VAL A 52 -3.98 7.29 1.69
CA VAL A 52 -5.28 6.63 1.73
C VAL A 52 -5.52 5.83 0.44
N LEU A 53 -5.15 6.38 -0.72
CA LEU A 53 -5.24 5.67 -2.00
C LEU A 53 -4.30 4.45 -2.05
N ASP A 54 -3.08 4.58 -1.54
CA ASP A 54 -2.14 3.46 -1.44
C ASP A 54 -2.70 2.33 -0.56
N ILE A 55 -3.21 2.66 0.63
CA ILE A 55 -3.83 1.67 1.53
C ILE A 55 -5.04 1.01 0.85
N LEU A 56 -5.85 1.77 0.11
CA LEU A 56 -7.00 1.24 -0.60
C LEU A 56 -6.58 0.29 -1.74
N MET A 57 -5.58 0.68 -2.54
CA MET A 57 -5.02 -0.17 -3.61
C MET A 57 -4.47 -1.47 -3.05
N LEU A 58 -3.70 -1.40 -1.96
CA LEU A 58 -3.17 -2.57 -1.26
C LEU A 58 -4.30 -3.49 -0.78
N THR A 59 -5.37 -2.92 -0.22
CA THR A 59 -6.53 -3.69 0.26
C THR A 59 -7.28 -4.37 -0.89
N VAL A 60 -7.44 -3.69 -2.03
CA VAL A 60 -8.07 -4.26 -3.23
C VAL A 60 -7.20 -5.39 -3.80
N GLN A 61 -5.89 -5.20 -3.86
CA GLN A 61 -4.96 -6.21 -4.34
C GLN A 61 -4.97 -7.46 -3.45
N LEU A 62 -4.98 -7.26 -2.13
CA LEU A 62 -5.18 -8.33 -1.13
C LEU A 62 -6.48 -9.11 -1.36
N PHE A 63 -7.57 -8.41 -1.65
CA PHE A 63 -8.87 -9.02 -1.90
C PHE A 63 -8.90 -9.83 -3.21
N ILE A 64 -8.30 -9.30 -4.27
CA ILE A 64 -8.18 -9.99 -5.56
C ILE A 64 -7.34 -11.26 -5.40
N GLU A 65 -6.19 -11.18 -4.73
CA GLU A 65 -5.35 -12.36 -4.50
C GLU A 65 -6.05 -13.40 -3.62
N GLY A 66 -6.73 -12.96 -2.56
CA GLY A 66 -7.49 -13.84 -1.68
C GLY A 66 -8.59 -14.60 -2.42
N THR A 67 -9.34 -13.90 -3.27
CA THR A 67 -10.41 -14.49 -4.09
C THR A 67 -9.88 -15.39 -5.21
N LEU A 68 -8.76 -15.03 -5.84
CA LEU A 68 -8.10 -15.87 -6.83
C LEU A 68 -7.59 -17.19 -6.21
N HIS A 69 -7.11 -17.13 -4.97
CA HIS A 69 -6.63 -18.30 -4.24
C HIS A 69 -7.78 -19.22 -3.81
N THR A 70 -8.97 -18.68 -3.52
CA THR A 70 -10.17 -19.49 -3.25
C THR A 70 -10.78 -20.08 -4.53
N ALA A 71 -10.65 -19.40 -5.68
CA ALA A 71 -11.18 -19.87 -6.96
C ALA A 71 -10.34 -20.99 -7.62
N LYS A 72 -9.07 -21.16 -7.22
CA LYS A 72 -8.18 -22.25 -7.67
C LYS A 72 -8.25 -23.51 -6.80
N GLN A 73 -9.04 -23.49 -5.73
CA GLN A 73 -9.18 -24.58 -4.75
C GLN A 73 -10.48 -25.34 -4.97
#